data_AF-A0A2E2SUH2-F1
#
_entry.id   AF-A0A2E2SUH2-F1
#
_cell.length_a   1.000
_cell.length_b   1.000
_cell.length_c   1.000
_cell.angle_alpha   90.00
_cell.angle_beta   90.00
_cell.angle_gamma   90.00
#
_symmetry.space_group_name_H-M   'P 1'
#
loop_
_entity.id
_entity.type
_entity.pdbx_description
1 polymer ?
#
loop_
_entity_poly.entity_id
_entity_poly.type
_entity_poly.pdbx_seq_one_letter_code
_entity_poly.pdbx_strand_id
1 'polypeptide(L)'
;MLAIINRWSISVLIILISIFSSFAQSKLNVKINNPSQVDLCIESDYLEIEVRNTTTSIVSGIETQVNFPKGITYSYGSLSGTGVSEKNISNLSNPVFSLSNIGVAQSRIIKIKLNTSCDISLFLNNGGLAIVKTTTLYSGGSIQKNGSVLNIKQPSIGIQNITNQLKTANLGDIYNREITLKNSGLGKLKQFSFNRFYNNGQNLIAYNGIKTVKNGLNYTTTLDSNDFKTIGNKDIYFDYN
;
A
#
# COMPACT_ATOMS: atom_id res chain seq x y z
N MET A 1 25.34 10.89 63.52
CA MET A 1 24.62 9.69 63.98
C MET A 1 24.31 8.85 62.74
N LEU A 2 25.22 7.94 62.36
CA LEU A 2 25.05 7.07 61.19
C LEU A 2 24.00 6.00 61.51
N ALA A 3 22.91 5.96 60.75
CA ALA A 3 21.91 4.91 60.85
C ALA A 3 22.53 3.58 60.34
N ILE A 4 22.71 2.62 61.24
CA ILE A 4 23.06 1.24 60.91
C ILE A 4 21.81 0.61 60.27
N ILE A 5 21.70 0.72 58.95
CA ILE A 5 20.68 0.02 58.19
C ILE A 5 21.07 -1.46 58.17
N ASN A 6 20.28 -2.29 58.86
CA ASN A 6 20.51 -3.72 58.99
C ASN A 6 20.45 -4.39 57.59
N ARG A 7 21.44 -5.25 57.25
CA ARG A 7 21.51 -5.94 55.93
C ARG A 7 20.21 -6.69 55.60
N TRP A 8 19.51 -7.20 56.61
CA TRP A 8 18.22 -7.86 56.49
C TRP A 8 17.10 -6.93 56.01
N SER A 9 17.11 -5.66 56.42
CA SER A 9 16.11 -4.66 56.01
C SER A 9 16.24 -4.26 54.54
N ILE A 10 17.47 -4.28 54.00
CA ILE A 10 17.72 -4.00 52.57
C ILE A 10 17.26 -5.18 51.72
N SER A 11 17.51 -6.42 52.15
CA SER A 11 17.08 -7.62 51.42
C SER A 11 15.56 -7.76 51.34
N VAL A 12 14.83 -7.44 52.43
CA VAL A 12 13.35 -7.46 52.43
C VAL A 12 12.77 -6.39 51.49
N LEU A 13 13.38 -5.20 51.43
CA LEU A 13 12.95 -4.11 50.54
C LEU A 13 13.15 -4.47 49.05
N ILE A 14 14.25 -5.14 48.69
CA ILE A 14 14.54 -5.57 47.32
C ILE A 14 13.56 -6.66 46.85
N ILE A 15 13.17 -7.59 47.74
CA ILE A 15 12.17 -8.63 47.45
C ILE A 15 10.77 -8.00 47.28
N LEU A 16 10.43 -6.99 48.08
CA LEU A 16 9.14 -6.30 47.95
C LEU A 16 9.03 -5.51 46.64
N ILE A 17 10.11 -4.84 46.20
CA ILE A 17 10.16 -4.08 44.94
C ILE A 17 10.09 -5.01 43.70
N SER A 18 10.57 -6.24 43.82
CA SER A 18 10.51 -7.23 42.71
C SER A 18 9.14 -7.93 42.58
N ILE A 19 8.26 -7.84 43.58
CA ILE A 19 6.87 -8.34 43.49
C ILE A 19 5.95 -7.29 42.84
N PHE A 20 6.25 -6.00 42.99
CA PHE A 20 5.45 -4.90 42.41
C PHE A 20 5.79 -4.55 40.95
N SER A 21 6.83 -5.14 40.37
CA SER A 21 7.17 -4.99 38.95
C SER A 21 6.53 -6.06 38.06
N SER A 22 5.41 -6.64 38.48
CA SER A 22 4.56 -7.46 37.61
C SER A 22 4.11 -6.62 36.41
N PHE A 23 4.86 -6.77 35.32
CA PHE A 23 4.60 -6.16 34.03
C PHE A 23 3.11 -6.24 33.71
N ALA A 24 2.47 -5.09 33.50
CA ALA A 24 1.14 -5.02 32.92
C ALA A 24 1.19 -5.64 31.51
N GLN A 25 0.96 -6.95 31.42
CA GLN A 25 0.90 -7.64 30.14
C GLN A 25 -0.37 -7.19 29.42
N SER A 26 -0.23 -6.75 28.17
CA SER A 26 -1.37 -6.43 27.33
C SER A 26 -2.29 -7.64 27.22
N LYS A 27 -3.60 -7.44 27.39
CA LYS A 27 -4.59 -8.52 27.26
C LYS A 27 -4.74 -9.02 25.83
N LEU A 28 -4.37 -8.18 24.87
CA LEU A 28 -4.44 -8.45 23.44
C LEU A 28 -3.04 -8.50 22.84
N ASN A 29 -2.85 -9.40 21.89
CA ASN A 29 -1.73 -9.42 20.96
C ASN A 29 -2.24 -9.06 19.56
N VAL A 30 -1.52 -8.18 18.86
CA VAL A 30 -1.87 -7.73 17.51
C VAL A 30 -0.77 -8.13 16.53
N LYS A 31 -1.16 -8.76 15.43
CA LYS A 31 -0.29 -9.13 14.31
C LYS A 31 -0.83 -8.51 13.02
N ILE A 32 0.07 -7.96 12.21
CA ILE A 32 -0.25 -7.35 10.91
C ILE A 32 0.47 -8.18 9.85
N ASN A 33 -0.28 -8.74 8.91
CA ASN A 33 0.24 -9.45 7.75
C ASN A 33 0.00 -8.59 6.51
N ASN A 34 1.10 -8.15 5.88
CA ASN A 34 1.03 -7.34 4.66
C ASN A 34 0.40 -8.13 3.51
N PRO A 35 -0.28 -7.44 2.56
CA PRO A 35 -0.79 -8.09 1.37
C PRO A 35 0.31 -8.76 0.56
N SER A 36 -0.05 -9.83 -0.16
CA SER A 36 0.86 -10.56 -1.04
C SER A 36 1.35 -9.70 -2.23
N GLN A 37 0.48 -8.82 -2.72
CA GLN A 37 0.72 -7.91 -3.82
C GLN A 37 0.17 -6.53 -3.49
N VAL A 38 1.04 -5.51 -3.61
CA VAL A 38 0.69 -4.10 -3.51
C VAL A 38 1.31 -3.41 -4.70
N ASP A 39 0.48 -2.95 -5.62
CA ASP A 39 0.89 -2.24 -6.81
C ASP A 39 0.51 -0.76 -6.70
N LEU A 40 1.35 0.11 -7.26
CA LEU A 40 1.05 1.53 -7.36
C LEU A 40 -0.21 1.77 -8.21
N CYS A 41 -1.09 2.69 -7.79
CA CYS A 41 -2.30 3.08 -8.53
C CYS A 41 -3.36 1.97 -8.69
N ILE A 42 -3.19 0.83 -8.03
CA ILE A 42 -4.07 -0.33 -8.13
C ILE A 42 -4.50 -0.73 -6.71
N GLU A 43 -5.74 -1.18 -6.59
CA GLU A 43 -6.24 -1.75 -5.33
C GLU A 43 -5.43 -3.01 -5.00
N SER A 44 -4.91 -3.10 -3.78
CA SER A 44 -4.12 -4.25 -3.34
C SER A 44 -4.98 -5.47 -3.03
N ASP A 45 -4.30 -6.59 -2.79
CA ASP A 45 -4.88 -7.71 -2.07
C ASP A 45 -5.15 -7.33 -0.58
N TYR A 46 -5.69 -8.27 0.20
CA TYR A 46 -6.05 -8.05 1.60
C TYR A 46 -4.84 -7.87 2.52
N LEU A 47 -4.85 -6.78 3.29
CA LEU A 47 -4.11 -6.62 4.53
C LEU A 47 -4.88 -7.33 5.63
N GLU A 48 -4.21 -8.18 6.41
CA GLU A 48 -4.82 -8.86 7.54
C GLU A 48 -4.27 -8.36 8.88
N ILE A 49 -5.16 -7.97 9.77
CA ILE A 49 -4.82 -7.58 11.14
C ILE A 49 -5.50 -8.57 12.08
N GLU A 50 -4.71 -9.42 12.72
CA GLU A 50 -5.18 -10.36 13.72
C GLU A 50 -5.07 -9.73 15.10
N VAL A 51 -6.20 -9.68 15.81
CA VAL A 51 -6.29 -9.29 17.22
C VAL A 51 -6.64 -10.53 18.04
N ARG A 52 -5.73 -10.97 18.89
CA ARG A 52 -5.84 -12.21 19.67
C ARG A 52 -5.89 -11.91 21.15
N ASN A 53 -6.80 -12.55 21.87
CA ASN A 53 -6.84 -12.52 23.32
C ASN A 53 -5.85 -13.52 23.91
N THR A 54 -4.91 -13.03 24.71
CA THR A 54 -3.87 -13.83 25.37
C THR A 54 -4.15 -14.07 26.85
N THR A 55 -5.31 -13.66 27.33
CA THR A 55 -5.72 -13.82 28.74
C THR A 55 -6.66 -15.00 28.93
N THR A 56 -6.96 -15.27 30.21
CA THR A 56 -7.92 -16.28 30.67
C THR A 56 -9.34 -15.73 30.84
N SER A 57 -9.61 -14.49 30.38
CA SER A 57 -10.92 -13.83 30.50
C SER A 57 -11.38 -13.26 29.16
N ILE A 58 -12.68 -12.96 29.01
CA ILE A 58 -13.20 -12.30 27.81
C ILE A 58 -12.70 -10.85 27.75
N VAL A 59 -12.27 -10.39 26.58
CA VAL A 59 -11.93 -8.99 26.33
C VAL A 59 -13.03 -8.33 25.51
N SER A 60 -13.49 -7.15 25.95
CA SER A 60 -14.59 -6.38 25.36
C SER A 60 -14.19 -4.94 25.03
N GLY A 61 -15.08 -4.23 24.32
CA GLY A 61 -14.90 -2.81 23.97
C GLY A 61 -13.72 -2.59 23.02
N ILE A 62 -13.53 -3.51 22.06
CA ILE A 62 -12.32 -3.57 21.24
C ILE A 62 -12.49 -2.68 20.01
N GLU A 63 -11.57 -1.76 19.83
CA GLU A 63 -11.53 -0.84 18.70
C GLU A 63 -10.11 -0.78 18.15
N THR A 64 -9.96 -1.04 16.86
CA THR A 64 -8.66 -0.99 16.19
C THR A 64 -8.67 0.16 15.18
N GLN A 65 -7.90 1.19 15.49
CA GLN A 65 -7.53 2.23 14.54
C GLN A 65 -6.34 1.73 13.70
N VAL A 66 -6.45 1.87 12.37
CA VAL A 66 -5.35 1.57 11.44
C VAL A 66 -4.82 2.90 10.92
N ASN A 67 -3.53 3.15 11.06
CA ASN A 67 -2.86 4.34 10.54
C ASN A 67 -2.05 3.93 9.31
N PHE A 68 -2.49 4.37 8.14
CA PHE A 68 -1.79 4.14 6.89
C PHE A 68 -0.67 5.17 6.67
N PRO A 69 0.43 4.77 6.00
CA PRO A 69 1.44 5.73 5.56
C PRO A 69 0.86 6.65 4.50
N LYS A 70 1.51 7.81 4.31
CA LYS A 70 1.11 8.80 3.29
C LYS A 70 0.96 8.13 1.92
N GLY A 71 -0.15 8.42 1.23
CA GLY A 71 -0.42 7.88 -0.11
C GLY A 71 -1.08 6.50 -0.12
N ILE A 72 -1.37 5.90 1.04
CA ILE A 72 -2.17 4.68 1.16
C ILE A 72 -3.43 4.99 1.96
N THR A 73 -4.55 4.46 1.50
CA THR A 73 -5.84 4.58 2.18
C THR A 73 -6.55 3.24 2.23
N TYR A 74 -7.50 3.09 3.14
CA TYR A 74 -8.44 1.98 3.13
C TYR A 74 -9.37 2.08 1.92
N SER A 75 -9.56 0.96 1.20
CA SER A 75 -10.58 0.85 0.17
C SER A 75 -11.95 0.65 0.81
N TYR A 76 -12.79 1.69 0.81
CA TYR A 76 -14.09 1.68 1.49
C TYR A 76 -14.97 0.50 1.05
N GLY A 77 -15.62 -0.16 2.01
CA GLY A 77 -16.46 -1.32 1.76
C GLY A 77 -15.70 -2.63 1.51
N SER A 78 -14.36 -2.61 1.54
CA SER A 78 -13.55 -3.83 1.40
C SER A 78 -13.41 -4.64 2.70
N LEU A 79 -13.90 -4.13 3.83
CA LEU A 79 -13.83 -4.81 5.11
C LEU A 79 -14.51 -6.19 5.04
N SER A 80 -13.77 -7.19 5.48
CA SER A 80 -14.28 -8.54 5.70
C SER A 80 -13.66 -9.14 6.96
N GLY A 81 -14.36 -10.10 7.56
CA GLY A 81 -13.98 -10.74 8.81
C GLY A 81 -15.21 -11.07 9.66
N THR A 82 -15.08 -12.05 10.54
CA THR A 82 -16.16 -12.39 11.48
C THR A 82 -16.09 -11.50 12.71
N GLY A 83 -17.21 -10.89 13.09
CA GLY A 83 -17.29 -10.07 14.30
C GLY A 83 -16.46 -8.79 14.23
N VAL A 84 -16.31 -8.20 13.04
CA VAL A 84 -15.66 -6.92 12.78
C VAL A 84 -16.63 -6.01 12.04
N SER A 85 -16.59 -4.71 12.30
CA SER A 85 -17.40 -3.72 11.57
C SER A 85 -16.69 -2.37 11.49
N GLU A 86 -17.03 -1.58 10.48
CA GLU A 86 -16.56 -0.20 10.36
C GLU A 86 -17.19 0.66 11.47
N LYS A 87 -16.36 1.40 12.23
CA LYS A 87 -16.83 2.31 13.27
C LYS A 87 -16.71 3.76 12.85
N ASN A 88 -15.53 4.18 12.38
CA ASN A 88 -15.30 5.53 11.85
C ASN A 88 -14.39 5.45 10.63
N ILE A 89 -14.93 5.87 9.49
CA ILE A 89 -14.30 5.81 8.17
C ILE A 89 -14.28 7.17 7.47
N SER A 90 -14.55 8.24 8.22
CA SER A 90 -14.48 9.61 7.68
C SER A 90 -13.08 9.99 7.21
N ASN A 91 -12.04 9.37 7.79
CA ASN A 91 -10.65 9.47 7.37
C ASN A 91 -10.12 8.09 6.95
N LEU A 92 -10.07 7.82 5.65
CA LEU A 92 -9.59 6.54 5.11
C LEU A 92 -8.09 6.30 5.29
N SER A 93 -7.30 7.31 5.65
CA SER A 93 -5.90 7.13 6.06
C SER A 93 -5.78 6.67 7.52
N ASN A 94 -6.86 6.84 8.31
CA ASN A 94 -6.90 6.52 9.73
C ASN A 94 -8.24 5.86 10.14
N PRO A 95 -8.73 4.81 9.46
CA PRO A 95 -10.02 4.22 9.77
C PRO A 95 -10.00 3.52 11.13
N VAL A 96 -11.17 3.46 11.76
CA VAL A 96 -11.41 2.77 13.02
C VAL A 96 -12.44 1.67 12.81
N PHE A 97 -12.08 0.46 13.24
CA PHE A 97 -12.92 -0.71 13.19
C PHE A 97 -13.29 -1.15 14.61
N SER A 98 -14.53 -1.58 14.82
CA SER A 98 -14.98 -2.21 16.06
C SER A 98 -14.96 -3.72 15.94
N LEU A 99 -14.54 -4.39 17.00
CA LEU A 99 -14.47 -5.84 17.08
C LEU A 99 -15.43 -6.33 18.17
N SER A 100 -16.16 -7.39 17.88
CA SER A 100 -16.93 -8.14 18.88
C SER A 100 -16.01 -8.67 19.99
N ASN A 101 -16.61 -8.98 21.15
CA ASN A 101 -15.89 -9.55 22.28
C ASN A 101 -15.09 -10.80 21.86
N ILE A 102 -13.87 -10.92 22.39
CA ILE A 102 -12.96 -12.01 22.07
C ILE A 102 -12.85 -12.93 23.29
N GLY A 103 -13.28 -14.18 23.12
CA GLY A 103 -13.17 -15.21 24.15
C GLY A 103 -11.72 -15.61 24.45
N VAL A 104 -11.56 -16.48 25.44
CA VAL A 104 -10.24 -16.99 25.88
C VAL A 104 -9.54 -17.70 24.71
N ALA A 105 -8.28 -17.32 24.46
CA ALA A 105 -7.45 -17.84 23.37
C ALA A 105 -8.03 -17.70 21.95
N GLN A 106 -9.08 -16.89 21.76
CA GLN A 106 -9.67 -16.62 20.45
C GLN A 106 -9.04 -15.39 19.79
N SER A 107 -9.27 -15.24 18.48
CA SER A 107 -8.90 -14.04 17.74
C SER A 107 -10.01 -13.54 16.83
N ARG A 108 -9.85 -12.31 16.36
CA ARG A 108 -10.62 -11.69 15.30
C ARG A 108 -9.64 -11.18 14.25
N ILE A 109 -10.01 -11.35 12.98
CA ILE A 109 -9.18 -10.95 11.86
C ILE A 109 -9.93 -9.87 11.08
N ILE A 110 -9.32 -8.71 10.98
CA ILE A 110 -9.75 -7.62 10.13
C ILE A 110 -9.06 -7.84 8.79
N LYS A 111 -9.82 -8.02 7.71
CA LYS A 111 -9.29 -8.08 6.35
C LYS A 111 -9.77 -6.88 5.56
N ILE A 112 -8.86 -6.07 5.06
CA ILE A 112 -9.15 -4.85 4.31
C ILE A 112 -8.25 -4.73 3.10
N LYS A 113 -8.75 -4.15 2.01
CA LYS A 113 -7.91 -3.81 0.85
C LYS A 113 -7.36 -2.39 0.97
N LEU A 114 -6.22 -2.18 0.35
CA LEU A 114 -5.54 -0.89 0.33
C LEU A 114 -5.72 -0.24 -1.03
N ASN A 115 -5.96 1.06 -1.03
CA ASN A 115 -5.86 1.90 -2.21
C ASN A 115 -4.55 2.69 -2.14
N THR A 116 -3.61 2.34 -3.02
CA THR A 116 -2.28 2.96 -3.10
C THR A 116 -2.30 4.04 -4.19
N SER A 117 -2.23 5.31 -3.78
CA SER A 117 -2.18 6.43 -4.73
C SER A 117 -0.89 6.42 -5.55
N CYS A 118 -0.95 6.89 -6.79
CA CYS A 118 0.22 7.12 -7.65
C CYS A 118 1.22 8.12 -7.02
N ASP A 119 0.72 9.04 -6.20
CA ASP A 119 1.51 10.12 -5.61
C ASP A 119 2.47 9.65 -4.52
N ILE A 120 2.32 8.40 -4.03
CA ILE A 120 3.26 7.83 -3.06
C ILE A 120 4.65 7.59 -3.66
N SER A 121 4.77 7.52 -4.99
CA SER A 121 6.05 7.31 -5.68
C SER A 121 7.14 8.28 -5.22
N LEU A 122 6.82 9.57 -5.04
CA LEU A 122 7.77 10.55 -4.51
C LEU A 122 8.22 10.25 -3.08
N PHE A 123 7.32 9.75 -2.22
CA PHE A 123 7.66 9.35 -0.86
C PHE A 123 8.61 8.14 -0.86
N LEU A 124 8.32 7.13 -1.68
CA LEU A 124 9.16 5.92 -1.81
C LEU A 124 10.53 6.23 -2.41
N ASN A 125 10.57 7.06 -3.47
CA ASN A 125 11.81 7.42 -4.16
C ASN A 125 12.75 8.26 -3.29
N ASN A 126 12.22 8.95 -2.26
CA ASN A 126 13.01 9.66 -1.26
C ASN A 126 13.39 8.79 -0.05
N GLY A 127 13.28 7.45 -0.15
CA GLY A 127 13.64 6.50 0.91
C GLY A 127 12.56 6.31 1.97
N GLY A 128 11.33 6.78 1.73
CA GLY A 128 10.21 6.61 2.65
C GLY A 128 9.81 5.14 2.79
N LEU A 129 9.58 4.70 4.03
CA LEU A 129 9.10 3.35 4.34
C LEU A 129 7.59 3.35 4.57
N ALA A 130 6.85 2.63 3.73
CA ALA A 130 5.41 2.47 3.87
C ALA A 130 5.12 1.40 4.94
N ILE A 131 4.88 1.83 6.18
CA ILE A 131 4.59 0.94 7.32
C ILE A 131 3.17 1.21 7.81
N VAL A 132 2.33 0.17 7.84
CA VAL A 132 1.01 0.24 8.47
C VAL A 132 1.17 0.14 9.98
N LYS A 133 0.47 1.00 10.72
CA LYS A 133 0.44 0.97 12.17
C LYS A 133 -0.97 0.73 12.66
N THR A 134 -1.11 0.16 13.84
CA THR A 134 -2.41 -0.03 14.48
C THR A 134 -2.35 0.44 15.92
N THR A 135 -3.45 1.00 16.38
CA THR A 135 -3.72 1.28 17.80
C THR A 135 -5.01 0.56 18.16
N THR A 136 -4.93 -0.46 19.01
CA THR A 136 -6.09 -1.22 19.47
C THR A 136 -6.40 -0.87 20.92
N LEU A 137 -7.58 -0.32 21.15
CA LEU A 137 -8.16 0.00 22.45
C LEU A 137 -9.06 -1.15 22.91
N TYR A 138 -9.14 -1.38 24.22
CA TYR A 138 -10.02 -2.39 24.83
C TYR A 138 -10.30 -2.06 26.30
N SER A 139 -11.27 -2.75 26.91
CA SER A 139 -11.55 -2.67 28.36
C SER A 139 -10.39 -3.26 29.19
N GLY A 140 -9.38 -2.43 29.42
CA GLY A 140 -8.15 -2.80 30.12
C GLY A 140 -6.88 -2.12 29.60
N GLY A 141 -6.96 -1.34 28.52
CA GLY A 141 -5.83 -0.54 28.05
C GLY A 141 -5.77 -0.41 26.53
N SER A 142 -4.55 -0.26 26.02
CA SER A 142 -4.27 -0.08 24.60
C SER A 142 -3.00 -0.83 24.20
N ILE A 143 -2.96 -1.32 22.96
CA ILE A 143 -1.75 -1.85 22.34
C ILE A 143 -1.51 -1.18 20.99
N GLN A 144 -0.26 -0.80 20.74
CA GLN A 144 0.18 -0.31 19.44
C GLN A 144 1.05 -1.35 18.75
N LYS A 145 0.91 -1.49 17.43
CA LYS A 145 1.70 -2.41 16.63
C LYS A 145 2.08 -1.80 15.28
N ASN A 146 3.34 -1.95 14.92
CA ASN A 146 3.84 -1.66 13.58
C ASN A 146 3.88 -2.95 12.76
N GLY A 147 3.45 -2.87 11.51
CA GLY A 147 3.64 -3.93 10.52
C GLY A 147 5.07 -3.93 9.97
N SER A 148 5.33 -4.85 9.04
CA SER A 148 6.52 -4.78 8.20
C SER A 148 6.35 -3.73 7.10
N VAL A 149 7.46 -3.35 6.47
CA VAL A 149 7.43 -2.45 5.31
C VAL A 149 6.63 -3.10 4.18
N LEU A 150 5.70 -2.35 3.59
CA LEU A 150 4.94 -2.78 2.41
C LEU A 150 5.87 -2.84 1.20
N ASN A 151 5.87 -3.97 0.50
CA ASN A 151 6.59 -4.11 -0.76
C ASN A 151 5.72 -3.58 -1.90
N ILE A 152 5.78 -2.26 -2.13
CA ILE A 152 4.99 -1.58 -3.16
C ILE A 152 5.71 -1.68 -4.49
N LYS A 153 5.10 -2.38 -5.44
CA LYS A 153 5.63 -2.55 -6.79
C LYS A 153 5.34 -1.32 -7.63
N GLN A 154 6.39 -0.80 -8.28
CA GLN A 154 6.29 0.37 -9.15
C GLN A 154 6.50 -0.03 -10.62
N PRO A 155 5.65 0.46 -11.54
CA PRO A 155 5.90 0.30 -12.96
C PRO A 155 7.03 1.22 -13.43
N SER A 156 7.70 0.85 -14.50
CA SER A 156 8.77 1.66 -15.11
C SER A 156 8.71 1.51 -16.63
N ILE A 157 8.04 2.45 -17.29
CA ILE A 157 7.94 2.45 -18.75
C ILE A 157 9.18 3.09 -19.35
N GLY A 158 9.83 2.36 -20.26
CA GLY A 158 10.93 2.86 -21.07
C GLY A 158 10.68 2.65 -22.56
N ILE A 159 11.21 3.57 -23.37
CA ILE A 159 11.34 3.36 -24.82
C ILE A 159 12.53 2.44 -25.05
N GLN A 160 12.30 1.29 -25.66
CA GLN A 160 13.35 0.30 -25.96
C GLN A 160 14.00 0.57 -27.32
N ASN A 161 13.20 0.94 -28.31
CA ASN A 161 13.68 1.18 -29.65
C ASN A 161 12.78 2.17 -30.39
N ILE A 162 13.37 2.92 -31.33
CA ILE A 162 12.67 3.78 -32.27
C ILE A 162 13.25 3.53 -33.66
N THR A 163 12.47 2.97 -34.58
CA THR A 163 12.90 2.85 -35.97
C THR A 163 12.88 4.20 -36.67
N ASN A 164 13.77 4.42 -37.64
CA ASN A 164 13.82 5.65 -38.43
C ASN A 164 13.90 6.94 -37.56
N GLN A 165 14.65 6.90 -36.46
CA GLN A 165 14.80 8.07 -35.59
C GLN A 165 15.52 9.23 -36.30
N LEU A 166 16.57 8.91 -37.07
CA LEU A 166 17.28 9.84 -37.95
C LEU A 166 16.98 9.45 -39.40
N LYS A 167 15.93 10.04 -39.97
CA LYS A 167 15.50 9.80 -41.35
C LYS A 167 15.59 11.08 -42.16
N THR A 168 16.42 11.06 -43.20
CA THR A 168 16.34 12.05 -44.28
C THR A 168 15.13 11.72 -45.15
N ALA A 169 14.24 12.69 -45.32
CA ALA A 169 13.01 12.58 -46.09
C ALA A 169 12.79 13.89 -46.86
N ASN A 170 12.31 13.79 -48.09
CA ASN A 170 11.91 14.92 -48.92
C ASN A 170 10.48 15.35 -48.60
N LEU A 171 10.10 16.53 -49.09
CA LEU A 171 8.72 16.99 -48.98
C LEU A 171 7.79 16.02 -49.72
N GLY A 172 6.78 15.51 -49.01
CA GLY A 172 5.81 14.54 -49.54
C GLY A 172 6.15 13.08 -49.24
N ASP A 173 7.37 12.79 -48.76
CA ASP A 173 7.75 11.43 -48.37
C ASP A 173 6.93 10.94 -47.17
N ILE A 174 6.47 9.70 -47.25
CA ILE A 174 5.81 8.99 -46.15
C ILE A 174 6.77 7.94 -45.62
N TYR A 175 6.96 7.91 -44.30
CA TYR A 175 7.76 6.87 -43.65
C TYR A 175 7.09 6.42 -42.35
N ASN A 176 7.34 5.15 -42.01
CA ASN A 176 6.85 4.56 -40.78
C ASN A 176 7.90 4.70 -39.67
N ARG A 177 7.45 5.03 -38.46
CA ARG A 177 8.25 5.02 -37.24
C ARG A 177 7.57 4.11 -36.23
N GLU A 178 8.26 3.05 -35.88
CA GLU A 178 7.84 2.09 -34.86
C GLU A 178 8.56 2.43 -33.56
N ILE A 179 7.80 2.52 -32.47
CA ILE A 179 8.31 2.87 -31.15
C ILE A 179 7.95 1.72 -30.22
N THR A 180 8.95 1.02 -29.73
CA THR A 180 8.77 -0.11 -28.83
C THR A 180 8.83 0.39 -27.40
N LEU A 181 7.74 0.21 -26.66
CA LEU A 181 7.63 0.53 -25.24
C LEU A 181 7.67 -0.75 -24.43
N LYS A 182 8.32 -0.72 -23.26
CA LYS A 182 8.39 -1.83 -22.32
C LYS A 182 8.18 -1.32 -20.90
N ASN A 183 7.37 -2.04 -20.13
CA ASN A 183 7.38 -1.91 -18.67
C ASN A 183 8.47 -2.81 -18.11
N SER A 184 9.55 -2.20 -17.62
CA SER A 184 10.66 -2.89 -16.96
C SER A 184 10.53 -2.88 -15.43
N GLY A 185 9.49 -2.23 -14.89
CA GLY A 185 9.20 -2.20 -13.46
C GLY A 185 8.41 -3.41 -13.02
N LEU A 186 8.46 -3.72 -11.72
CA LEU A 186 7.72 -4.84 -11.14
C LEU A 186 6.22 -4.54 -10.96
N GLY A 187 5.83 -3.27 -11.02
CA GLY A 187 4.44 -2.84 -10.89
C GLY A 187 3.70 -2.84 -12.22
N LYS A 188 2.37 -2.81 -12.13
CA LYS A 188 1.46 -2.88 -13.27
C LYS A 188 0.81 -1.53 -13.59
N LEU A 189 0.30 -1.35 -14.80
CA LEU A 189 -0.42 -0.13 -15.22
C LEU A 189 -1.75 -0.44 -15.89
N LYS A 190 -2.80 0.34 -15.56
CA LYS A 190 -4.09 0.31 -16.26
C LYS A 190 -4.15 1.24 -17.46
N GLN A 191 -3.35 2.30 -17.45
CA GLN A 191 -3.16 3.16 -18.61
C GLN A 191 -1.81 3.87 -18.54
N PHE A 192 -1.35 4.35 -19.69
CA PHE A 192 -0.34 5.39 -19.77
C PHE A 192 -0.58 6.26 -21.00
N SER A 193 -0.01 7.46 -20.99
CA SER A 193 -0.08 8.39 -22.12
C SER A 193 1.30 8.60 -22.72
N PHE A 194 1.37 8.47 -24.04
CA PHE A 194 2.56 8.67 -24.84
C PHE A 194 2.42 9.97 -25.64
N ASN A 195 3.27 10.96 -25.29
CA ASN A 195 3.27 12.27 -25.92
C ASN A 195 4.35 12.36 -26.99
N ARG A 196 3.98 12.85 -28.17
CA ARG A 196 4.87 13.05 -29.31
C ARG A 196 4.77 14.47 -29.81
N PHE A 197 5.90 15.14 -29.92
CA PHE A 197 6.00 16.46 -30.53
C PHE A 197 6.59 16.34 -31.93
N TYR A 198 5.90 16.92 -32.90
CA TYR A 198 6.35 17.00 -34.28
C TYR A 198 6.88 18.40 -34.58
N ASN A 199 7.82 18.51 -35.51
CA ASN A 199 8.27 19.81 -35.99
C ASN A 199 7.27 20.37 -37.02
N ASN A 200 7.31 21.69 -37.24
CA ASN A 200 6.60 22.29 -38.36
C ASN A 200 6.98 21.60 -39.68
N GLY A 201 5.98 21.32 -40.51
CA GLY A 201 6.13 20.57 -41.76
C GLY A 201 6.04 19.04 -41.61
N GLN A 202 6.00 18.50 -40.38
CA GLN A 202 5.73 17.08 -40.13
C GLN A 202 4.29 16.88 -39.70
N ASN A 203 3.65 15.84 -40.22
CA ASN A 203 2.29 15.48 -39.85
C ASN A 203 2.17 13.97 -39.60
N LEU A 204 1.40 13.60 -38.58
CA LEU A 204 1.08 12.20 -38.32
C LEU A 204 -0.12 11.81 -39.20
N ILE A 205 0.12 10.90 -40.15
CA ILE A 205 -0.89 10.46 -41.12
C ILE A 205 -1.69 9.27 -40.59
N ALA A 206 -0.99 8.28 -40.00
CA ALA A 206 -1.58 7.07 -39.44
C ALA A 206 -0.80 6.63 -38.19
N TYR A 207 -1.48 5.91 -37.30
CA TYR A 207 -0.88 5.40 -36.06
C TYR A 207 -1.67 4.19 -35.54
N ASN A 208 -0.97 3.35 -34.77
CA ASN A 208 -1.58 2.29 -33.99
C ASN A 208 -1.89 2.84 -32.58
N GLY A 209 -3.16 2.79 -32.18
CA GLY A 209 -3.64 3.29 -30.89
C GLY A 209 -5.03 3.91 -31.03
N ILE A 210 -5.95 3.54 -30.15
CA ILE A 210 -7.38 3.84 -30.32
C ILE A 210 -7.70 5.30 -29.97
N LYS A 211 -6.92 5.92 -29.07
CA LYS A 211 -7.19 7.25 -28.51
C LYS A 211 -6.00 8.19 -28.66
N THR A 212 -5.86 8.83 -29.83
CA THR A 212 -4.88 9.91 -30.03
C THR A 212 -5.57 11.26 -30.16
N VAL A 213 -5.14 12.21 -29.33
CA VAL A 213 -5.59 13.61 -29.36
C VAL A 213 -4.46 14.49 -29.89
N LYS A 214 -4.77 15.36 -30.85
CA LYS A 214 -3.85 16.35 -31.41
C LYS A 214 -4.12 17.72 -30.78
N ASN A 215 -3.07 18.38 -30.30
CA ASN A 215 -3.09 19.79 -29.90
C ASN A 215 -1.89 20.51 -30.53
N GLY A 216 -2.13 21.22 -31.64
CA GLY A 216 -1.07 21.82 -32.44
C GLY A 216 -0.10 20.77 -32.98
N LEU A 217 1.16 20.87 -32.56
CA LEU A 217 2.25 19.94 -32.91
C LEU A 217 2.38 18.75 -31.94
N ASN A 218 1.63 18.73 -30.85
CA ASN A 218 1.65 17.66 -29.87
C ASN A 218 0.55 16.64 -30.16
N TYR A 219 0.92 15.35 -30.10
CA TYR A 219 0.02 14.22 -30.22
C TYR A 219 0.15 13.34 -28.98
N THR A 220 -0.94 13.26 -28.23
CA THR A 220 -1.04 12.41 -27.03
C THR A 220 -1.80 11.15 -27.39
N THR A 221 -1.15 9.99 -27.29
CA THR A 221 -1.79 8.68 -27.47
C THR A 221 -1.96 8.03 -26.12
N THR A 222 -3.18 7.66 -25.75
CA THR A 222 -3.44 6.93 -24.51
C THR A 222 -3.59 5.46 -24.84
N LEU A 223 -2.82 4.63 -24.14
CA LEU A 223 -2.94 3.18 -24.15
C LEU A 223 -3.56 2.76 -22.83
N ASP A 224 -4.63 1.97 -22.88
CA ASP A 224 -5.41 1.55 -21.72
C ASP A 224 -5.64 0.04 -21.66
N SER A 225 -6.37 -0.41 -20.65
CA SER A 225 -6.72 -1.82 -20.44
C SER A 225 -7.35 -2.52 -21.66
N ASN A 226 -7.96 -1.82 -22.61
CA ASN A 226 -8.46 -2.46 -23.83
C ASN A 226 -7.33 -2.78 -24.80
N ASP A 227 -6.34 -1.89 -24.92
CA ASP A 227 -5.15 -2.14 -25.72
C ASP A 227 -4.31 -3.27 -25.11
N PHE A 228 -4.17 -3.30 -23.78
CA PHE A 228 -3.34 -4.30 -23.08
C PHE A 228 -3.86 -5.73 -23.23
N LYS A 229 -5.17 -5.94 -23.35
CA LYS A 229 -5.77 -7.25 -23.66
C LYS A 229 -5.32 -7.84 -24.99
N THR A 230 -4.82 -7.01 -25.91
CA THR A 230 -4.39 -7.44 -27.24
C THR A 230 -2.91 -7.81 -27.32
N ILE A 231 -2.13 -7.54 -26.26
CA ILE A 231 -0.67 -7.74 -26.22
C ILE A 231 -0.25 -8.57 -24.99
N GLY A 232 1.00 -9.02 -24.95
CA GLY A 232 1.60 -9.67 -23.79
C GLY A 232 0.81 -10.89 -23.29
N ASN A 233 0.51 -10.92 -21.99
CA ASN A 233 -0.27 -11.98 -21.33
C ASN A 233 -1.79 -11.83 -21.51
N LYS A 234 -2.26 -10.83 -22.28
CA LYS A 234 -3.67 -10.58 -22.64
C LYS A 234 -4.59 -10.27 -21.46
N ASP A 235 -4.06 -9.75 -20.36
CA ASP A 235 -4.87 -9.25 -19.25
C ASP A 235 -5.18 -7.75 -19.40
N ILE A 236 -5.69 -7.12 -18.34
CA ILE A 236 -6.10 -5.70 -18.37
C ILE A 236 -4.96 -4.72 -18.03
N TYR A 237 -3.74 -5.22 -17.86
CA TYR A 237 -2.62 -4.49 -17.32
C TYR A 237 -1.40 -4.52 -18.25
N PHE A 238 -0.63 -3.45 -18.23
CA PHE A 238 0.68 -3.42 -18.86
C PHE A 238 1.75 -3.81 -17.85
N ASP A 239 2.08 -5.09 -17.86
CA ASP A 239 2.91 -5.76 -16.85
C ASP A 239 4.36 -5.88 -17.29
N TYR A 240 5.21 -6.27 -16.34
CA TYR A 240 6.55 -6.75 -16.63
C TYR A 240 6.51 -7.95 -17.58
N ASN A 241 7.16 -7.80 -18.74
CA ASN A 241 7.44 -8.86 -19.72
C ASN A 241 8.85 -8.66 -20.29
#